data_AF-A0A5A7RRL2-F1
#
_entry.id   AF-A0A5A7RRL2-F1
#
_cell.length_a   1.000
_cell.length_b   1.000
_cell.length_c   1.000
_cell.angle_alpha   90.00
_cell.angle_beta   90.00
_cell.angle_gamma   90.00
#
_symmetry.space_group_name_H-M   'P 1'
#
loop_
_entity.id
_entity.type
_entity.pdbx_description
1 polymer ?
#
loop_
_entity_poly.entity_id
_entity_poly.type
_entity_poly.pdbx_seq_one_letter_code
_entity_poly.pdbx_strand_id
1 'polypeptide(L)'
;MINMERVEKAKNTNQPSLPILHSLKNLVSRDFKESLFSLLLCTMGDLITGIIMGVSTSSLRVLPALIVLLPPAIGMRGNIFASLGSRLGTGLHTGQISPDFKGKILRDNVNSSFILTILMSIYLGIIAALTAHLLGMDVEMTDMVLISLLAGIFSAFFMLVFHAGAHNSHGIFQLPQRVGS
;
A
#
# COMPACT_ATOMS: atom_id res chain seq x y z
N MET A 1 -36.33 38.60 41.76
CA MET A 1 -36.90 37.91 40.59
C MET A 1 -35.92 37.96 39.41
N ILE A 2 -34.67 37.51 39.62
CA ILE A 2 -33.52 37.79 38.72
C ILE A 2 -33.08 36.55 37.90
N ASN A 3 -33.71 35.38 38.08
CA ASN A 3 -33.12 34.11 37.65
C ASN A 3 -33.95 33.25 36.68
N MET A 4 -34.77 33.84 35.82
CA MET A 4 -35.37 33.08 34.70
C MET A 4 -34.91 33.57 33.32
N GLU A 5 -34.66 34.86 33.14
CA GLU A 5 -34.24 35.41 31.84
C GLU A 5 -32.80 35.01 31.46
N ARG A 6 -31.91 34.81 32.44
CA ARG A 6 -30.54 34.30 32.20
C ARG A 6 -30.49 32.80 31.92
N VAL A 7 -31.46 32.03 32.41
CA VAL A 7 -31.51 30.57 32.22
C VAL A 7 -31.96 30.26 30.79
N GLU A 8 -32.86 31.06 30.23
CA GLU A 8 -33.33 30.87 28.85
C GLU A 8 -32.26 31.25 27.81
N LYS A 9 -31.48 32.29 28.09
CA LYS A 9 -30.37 32.72 27.22
C LYS A 9 -29.18 31.75 27.19
N ALA A 10 -28.99 30.94 28.25
CA ALA A 10 -27.99 29.87 28.32
C ALA A 10 -28.42 28.59 27.55
N LYS A 11 -29.71 28.42 27.27
CA LYS A 11 -30.22 27.29 26.48
C LYS A 11 -30.08 27.51 24.98
N ASN A 12 -30.10 28.76 24.52
CA ASN A 12 -29.97 29.12 23.11
C ASN A 12 -28.51 29.12 22.58
N THR A 13 -27.52 29.03 23.46
CA THR A 13 -26.10 28.87 23.07
C THR A 13 -25.68 27.41 22.87
N ASN A 14 -26.57 26.45 23.12
CA ASN A 14 -26.30 25.00 23.06
C ASN A 14 -26.92 24.31 21.83
N GLN A 15 -27.29 25.07 20.79
CA GLN A 15 -27.68 24.50 19.51
C GLN A 15 -26.58 24.84 18.50
N PRO A 16 -25.84 23.84 17.96
CA PRO A 16 -24.82 24.12 16.95
C PRO A 16 -25.49 24.84 15.79
N SER A 17 -24.91 25.95 15.34
CA SER A 17 -25.48 26.74 14.26
C SER A 17 -25.71 25.83 13.03
N LEU A 18 -26.91 25.90 12.42
CA LEU A 18 -27.29 25.16 11.21
C LEU A 18 -26.16 24.93 10.17
N PRO A 19 -25.27 25.92 9.88
CA PRO A 19 -24.11 25.72 9.00
C PRO A 19 -23.10 24.66 9.49
N ILE A 20 -22.90 24.48 10.80
CA ILE A 20 -21.97 23.48 11.35
C ILE A 20 -22.50 22.06 11.11
N LEU A 21 -23.82 21.85 11.26
CA LEU A 21 -24.46 20.56 11.00
C LEU A 21 -24.33 20.15 9.53
N HIS A 22 -24.51 21.10 8.61
CA HIS A 22 -24.36 20.84 7.17
C HIS A 22 -22.89 20.61 6.79
N SER A 23 -21.95 21.38 7.34
CA SER A 23 -20.51 21.17 7.12
C SER A 23 -20.02 19.84 7.68
N LEU A 24 -20.47 19.44 8.89
CA LEU A 24 -20.14 18.13 9.46
C LEU A 24 -20.71 16.98 8.62
N LYS A 25 -21.97 17.09 8.19
CA LYS A 25 -22.59 16.08 7.31
C LYS A 25 -21.87 15.98 5.97
N ASN A 26 -21.44 17.10 5.39
CA ASN A 26 -20.69 17.12 4.14
C ASN A 26 -19.25 16.59 4.30
N LEU A 27 -18.56 16.90 5.39
CA LEU A 27 -17.23 16.36 5.69
C LEU A 27 -17.30 14.83 5.88
N VAL A 28 -18.18 14.36 6.78
CA VAL A 28 -18.38 12.93 7.05
C VAL A 28 -18.79 12.17 5.78
N SER A 29 -19.72 12.70 4.99
CA SER A 29 -20.14 12.03 3.76
C SER A 29 -19.06 12.02 2.68
N ARG A 30 -18.19 13.03 2.61
CA ARG A 30 -17.09 13.08 1.64
C ARG A 30 -15.99 12.10 2.01
N ASP A 31 -15.51 12.13 3.26
CA ASP A 31 -14.45 11.24 3.75
C ASP A 31 -14.89 9.77 3.70
N PHE A 32 -16.16 9.49 4.05
CA PHE A 32 -16.73 8.15 3.96
C PHE A 32 -16.84 7.68 2.51
N LYS A 33 -17.26 8.54 1.58
CA LYS A 33 -17.38 8.19 0.16
C LYS A 33 -16.02 7.95 -0.49
N GLU A 34 -15.00 8.73 -0.13
CA GLU A 34 -13.61 8.54 -0.56
C GLU A 34 -13.04 7.22 -0.05
N SER A 35 -13.24 6.91 1.24
CA SER A 35 -12.79 5.66 1.85
C SER A 35 -13.52 4.45 1.27
N LEU A 36 -14.84 4.53 1.08
CA LEU A 36 -15.63 3.49 0.43
C LEU A 36 -15.18 3.24 -1.01
N PHE A 37 -14.88 4.29 -1.76
CA PHE A 37 -14.39 4.17 -3.13
C PHE A 37 -13.06 3.42 -3.18
N SER A 38 -12.12 3.76 -2.30
CA SER A 38 -10.84 3.05 -2.16
C SER A 38 -11.03 1.59 -1.76
N LEU A 39 -11.90 1.32 -0.79
CA LEU A 39 -12.20 -0.04 -0.34
C LEU A 39 -12.81 -0.89 -1.46
N LEU A 40 -13.75 -0.33 -2.21
CA LEU A 40 -14.38 -1.01 -3.33
C LEU A 40 -13.36 -1.38 -4.40
N LEU A 41 -12.45 -0.45 -4.74
CA LEU A 41 -11.37 -0.70 -5.69
C LEU A 41 -10.40 -1.77 -5.20
N CYS A 42 -10.05 -1.75 -3.91
CA CYS A 42 -9.22 -2.77 -3.26
C CYS A 42 -9.88 -4.16 -3.36
N THR A 43 -11.14 -4.27 -2.93
CA THR A 43 -11.90 -5.54 -2.96
C THR A 43 -12.07 -6.06 -4.39
N MET A 44 -12.21 -5.20 -5.40
CA MET A 44 -12.25 -5.64 -6.80
C MET A 44 -10.92 -6.28 -7.22
N GLY A 45 -9.78 -5.69 -6.85
CA GLY A 45 -8.45 -6.27 -7.10
C GLY A 45 -8.24 -7.61 -6.38
N ASP A 46 -8.67 -7.68 -5.12
CA ASP A 46 -8.62 -8.91 -4.32
C ASP A 46 -9.51 -10.00 -4.91
N LEU A 47 -10.71 -9.64 -5.39
CA LEU A 47 -11.63 -10.55 -6.05
C LEU A 47 -11.03 -11.12 -7.33
N ILE A 48 -10.43 -10.28 -8.17
CA ILE A 48 -9.72 -10.71 -9.39
C ILE A 48 -8.60 -11.69 -9.02
N THR A 49 -7.80 -11.37 -8.01
CA THR A 49 -6.72 -12.23 -7.52
C THR A 49 -7.26 -13.58 -7.03
N GLY A 50 -8.34 -13.55 -6.25
CA GLY A 50 -9.01 -14.75 -5.74
C GLY A 50 -9.58 -15.63 -6.85
N ILE A 51 -10.17 -15.04 -7.90
CA ILE A 51 -10.65 -15.77 -9.07
C ILE A 51 -9.48 -16.44 -9.80
N ILE A 52 -8.38 -15.72 -10.04
CA ILE A 52 -7.18 -16.24 -10.68
C ILE A 52 -6.58 -17.41 -9.88
N MET A 53 -6.55 -17.31 -8.56
CA MET A 53 -6.13 -18.42 -7.69
C MET A 53 -7.10 -19.60 -7.75
N GLY A 54 -8.41 -19.32 -7.71
CA GLY A 54 -9.46 -20.33 -7.78
C GLY A 54 -9.36 -21.17 -9.06
N VAL A 55 -9.20 -20.54 -10.22
CA VAL A 55 -9.02 -21.26 -11.49
C VAL A 55 -7.68 -22.01 -11.57
N SER A 56 -6.65 -21.53 -10.87
CA SER A 56 -5.32 -22.15 -10.81
C SER A 56 -5.18 -23.21 -9.72
N THR A 57 -6.26 -23.55 -9.02
CA THR A 57 -6.26 -24.54 -7.93
C THR A 57 -5.71 -25.90 -8.35
N SER A 58 -5.92 -26.30 -9.61
CA SER A 58 -5.40 -27.55 -10.16
C SER A 58 -3.87 -27.63 -10.09
N SER A 59 -3.17 -26.52 -10.34
CA SER A 59 -1.71 -26.43 -10.21
C SER A 59 -1.27 -26.36 -8.74
N LEU A 60 -2.05 -25.68 -7.90
CA LEU A 60 -1.80 -25.59 -6.45
C LEU A 60 -1.96 -26.92 -5.71
N ARG A 61 -2.79 -27.85 -6.21
CA ARG A 61 -2.91 -29.21 -5.65
C ARG A 61 -1.66 -30.06 -5.85
N VAL A 62 -0.87 -29.78 -6.88
CA VAL A 62 0.40 -30.49 -7.13
C VAL A 62 1.45 -30.08 -6.08
N LEU A 63 1.37 -28.85 -5.59
CA LEU A 63 2.27 -28.31 -4.55
C LEU A 63 1.45 -27.61 -3.45
N PRO A 64 0.80 -28.36 -2.53
CA PRO A 64 -0.08 -27.79 -1.50
C PRO A 64 0.65 -26.81 -0.56
N ALA A 65 1.96 -26.96 -0.41
CA ALA A 65 2.83 -26.03 0.30
C ALA A 65 2.76 -24.60 -0.25
N LEU A 66 2.48 -24.43 -1.55
CA LEU A 66 2.37 -23.11 -2.17
C LEU A 66 1.17 -22.34 -1.62
N ILE A 67 0.08 -23.03 -1.27
CA ILE A 67 -1.12 -22.42 -0.67
C ILE A 67 -0.79 -21.81 0.70
N VAL A 68 0.17 -22.37 1.44
CA VAL A 68 0.62 -21.85 2.74
C VAL A 68 1.45 -20.57 2.57
N LEU A 69 2.27 -20.50 1.51
CA LEU A 69 3.11 -19.33 1.22
C LEU A 69 2.31 -18.14 0.64
N LEU A 70 1.18 -18.43 -0.01
CA LEU A 70 0.48 -17.47 -0.86
C LEU A 70 -0.17 -16.30 -0.09
N PRO A 71 -0.97 -16.51 0.98
CA PRO A 71 -1.48 -15.43 1.81
C PRO A 71 -0.40 -14.54 2.45
N PRO A 72 0.63 -15.08 3.13
CA PRO A 72 1.65 -14.23 3.73
C PRO A 72 2.43 -13.48 2.66
N ALA A 73 2.69 -14.07 1.49
CA ALA A 73 3.40 -13.38 0.41
C ALA A 73 2.62 -12.18 -0.12
N ILE A 74 1.30 -12.32 -0.31
CA ILE A 74 0.44 -11.22 -0.75
C ILE A 74 0.37 -10.12 0.32
N GLY A 75 0.07 -10.49 1.57
CA GLY A 75 -0.09 -9.52 2.66
C GLY A 75 1.18 -8.72 2.92
N MET A 76 2.34 -9.38 2.87
CA MET A 76 3.63 -8.73 3.05
C MET A 76 3.92 -7.67 1.98
N ARG A 77 3.62 -7.96 0.70
CA ARG A 77 3.76 -6.98 -0.38
C ARG A 77 2.82 -5.79 -0.17
N GLY A 78 1.57 -6.04 0.20
CA GLY A 78 0.61 -4.98 0.55
C GLY A 78 1.15 -4.04 1.63
N ASN A 79 1.72 -4.60 2.70
CA ASN A 79 2.30 -3.81 3.79
C ASN A 79 3.53 -2.99 3.36
N ILE A 80 4.43 -3.55 2.57
CA ILE A 80 5.63 -2.85 2.09
C ILE A 80 5.23 -1.67 1.20
N PHE A 81 4.31 -1.87 0.25
CA PHE A 81 3.87 -0.82 -0.67
C PHE A 81 2.98 0.21 0.01
N ALA A 82 2.13 -0.18 0.96
CA ALA A 82 1.33 0.77 1.76
C ALA A 82 2.22 1.68 2.62
N SER A 83 3.23 1.11 3.29
CA SER A 83 4.22 1.89 4.06
C SER A 83 5.03 2.83 3.17
N LEU A 84 5.44 2.37 1.97
CA LEU A 84 6.08 3.22 0.97
C LEU A 84 5.13 4.36 0.54
N GLY A 85 3.88 4.03 0.20
CA GLY A 85 2.85 5.00 -0.18
C GLY A 85 2.60 6.06 0.89
N SER A 86 2.56 5.69 2.17
CA SER A 86 2.45 6.63 3.29
C SER A 86 3.65 7.59 3.36
N ARG A 87 4.89 7.07 3.23
CA ARG A 87 6.10 7.90 3.20
C ARG A 87 6.11 8.86 2.00
N LEU A 88 5.67 8.38 0.83
CA LEU A 88 5.59 9.19 -0.38
C LEU A 88 4.48 10.24 -0.29
N GLY A 89 3.30 9.87 0.21
CA GLY A 89 2.18 10.77 0.42
C GLY A 89 2.52 11.88 1.41
N THR A 90 3.18 11.54 2.53
CA THR A 90 3.71 12.53 3.46
C THR A 90 4.76 13.41 2.80
N GLY A 91 5.71 12.83 2.06
CA GLY A 91 6.75 13.59 1.36
C GLY A 91 6.19 14.54 0.29
N LEU A 92 5.10 14.17 -0.38
CA LEU A 92 4.37 15.03 -1.32
C LEU A 92 3.61 16.15 -0.58
N HIS A 93 2.93 15.82 0.52
CA HIS A 93 2.18 16.79 1.32
C HIS A 93 3.09 17.83 1.99
N THR A 94 4.27 17.44 2.44
CA THR A 94 5.28 18.32 3.05
C THR A 94 6.14 19.07 2.02
N GLY A 95 5.95 18.80 0.72
CA GLY A 95 6.73 19.41 -0.36
C GLY A 95 8.18 18.92 -0.46
N GLN A 96 8.57 17.89 0.30
CA GLN A 96 9.90 17.27 0.24
C GLN A 96 10.13 16.42 -1.02
N ILE A 97 9.04 15.90 -1.59
CA ILE A 97 9.02 15.17 -2.85
C ILE A 97 8.25 16.02 -3.86
N SER A 98 8.92 16.45 -4.92
CA SER A 98 8.24 17.12 -6.02
C SER A 98 7.39 16.12 -6.82
N PRO A 99 6.21 16.53 -7.33
CA PRO A 99 5.35 15.67 -8.16
C PRO A 99 5.99 15.22 -9.48
N ASP A 100 7.18 15.73 -9.83
CA ASP A 100 7.99 15.29 -10.97
C ASP A 100 8.69 13.93 -10.75
N PHE A 101 8.41 13.21 -9.65
CA PHE A 101 8.94 11.86 -9.35
C PHE A 101 10.48 11.71 -9.51
N LYS A 102 11.25 12.80 -9.40
CA LYS A 102 12.71 12.84 -9.60
C LYS A 102 13.53 13.07 -8.33
N GLY A 103 12.85 13.26 -7.19
CA GLY A 103 13.52 13.52 -5.92
C GLY A 103 14.41 12.36 -5.47
N LYS A 104 15.63 12.67 -4.99
CA LYS A 104 16.54 11.68 -4.39
C LYS A 104 15.85 10.86 -3.29
N ILE A 105 14.98 11.51 -2.51
CA ILE A 105 14.20 10.90 -1.43
C ILE A 105 13.24 9.82 -1.96
N LEU A 106 12.58 10.02 -3.10
CA LEU A 106 11.73 9.00 -3.71
C LEU A 106 12.56 7.78 -4.13
N ARG A 107 13.69 8.00 -4.81
CA ARG A 107 14.61 6.93 -5.26
C ARG A 107 15.14 6.13 -4.08
N ASP A 108 15.56 6.80 -3.01
CA ASP A 108 16.08 6.16 -1.80
C ASP A 108 14.99 5.32 -1.09
N ASN A 109 13.75 5.82 -1.00
CA ASN A 109 12.64 5.06 -0.42
C ASN A 109 12.23 3.86 -1.28
N VAL A 110 12.19 4.02 -2.60
CA VAL A 110 11.91 2.94 -3.57
C VAL A 110 12.98 1.85 -3.47
N ASN A 111 14.26 2.22 -3.51
CA ASN A 111 15.38 1.28 -3.41
C ASN A 111 15.40 0.57 -2.04
N SER A 112 15.08 1.27 -0.96
CA SER A 112 14.98 0.66 0.37
C SER A 112 13.87 -0.39 0.43
N SER A 113 12.68 -0.08 -0.11
CA SER A 113 11.57 -1.04 -0.18
C SER A 113 11.87 -2.22 -1.09
N PHE A 114 12.66 -2.02 -2.15
CA PHE A 114 13.14 -3.10 -3.02
C PHE A 114 14.03 -4.09 -2.26
N ILE A 115 15.06 -3.59 -1.58
CA ILE A 115 15.96 -4.43 -0.76
C ILE A 115 15.16 -5.15 0.33
N LEU A 116 14.24 -4.44 0.98
CA LEU A 116 13.35 -5.02 1.98
C LEU A 116 12.51 -6.16 1.39
N THR A 117 11.98 -6.00 0.18
CA THR A 117 11.18 -7.05 -0.49
C THR A 117 11.99 -8.32 -0.74
N ILE A 118 13.26 -8.20 -1.14
CA ILE A 118 14.14 -9.36 -1.35
C ILE A 118 14.43 -10.06 -0.03
N LEU A 119 14.84 -9.31 1.01
CA LEU A 119 15.11 -9.87 2.35
C LEU A 119 13.88 -10.58 2.90
N MET A 120 12.73 -9.95 2.76
CA MET A 120 11.45 -10.47 3.19
C MET A 120 11.03 -11.72 2.40
N SER A 121 11.36 -11.81 1.11
CA SER A 121 11.08 -13.01 0.30
C SER A 121 11.88 -14.22 0.79
N ILE A 122 13.14 -14.02 1.18
CA ILE A 122 13.97 -15.09 1.78
C ILE A 122 13.37 -15.51 3.13
N TYR A 123 13.08 -14.53 3.98
CA TYR A 123 12.45 -14.77 5.28
C TYR A 123 11.15 -15.57 5.16
N LEU A 124 10.28 -15.19 4.21
CA LEU A 124 9.00 -15.85 4.01
C LEU A 124 9.15 -17.27 3.47
N GLY A 125 10.12 -17.51 2.59
CA GLY A 125 10.43 -18.85 2.11
C GLY A 125 10.84 -19.80 3.23
N ILE A 126 11.68 -19.31 4.17
CA ILE A 126 12.08 -20.06 5.37
C ILE A 126 10.87 -20.36 6.26
N ILE A 127 10.06 -19.34 6.56
CA ILE A 127 8.86 -19.51 7.40
C ILE A 127 7.89 -20.48 6.75
N ALA A 128 7.64 -20.37 5.43
CA ALA A 128 6.72 -21.23 4.71
C ALA A 128 7.20 -22.68 4.64
N ALA A 129 8.51 -22.92 4.51
CA ALA A 129 9.08 -24.26 4.61
C ALA A 129 8.88 -24.85 6.01
N LEU A 130 9.10 -24.06 7.06
CA LEU A 130 8.85 -24.48 8.45
C LEU A 130 7.38 -24.81 8.68
N THR A 131 6.44 -23.96 8.23
CA THR A 131 5.01 -24.27 8.33
C THR A 131 4.63 -25.49 7.50
N ALA A 132 5.21 -25.68 6.31
CA ALA A 132 4.95 -26.87 5.49
C ALA A 132 5.38 -28.17 6.21
N HIS A 133 6.55 -28.15 6.84
CA HIS A 133 7.06 -29.26 7.66
C HIS A 133 6.16 -29.51 8.89
N LEU A 134 5.72 -28.46 9.58
CA LEU A 134 4.79 -28.57 10.71
C LEU A 134 3.42 -29.15 10.30
N LEU A 135 3.00 -28.92 9.06
CA LEU A 135 1.77 -29.48 8.50
C LEU A 135 1.95 -30.93 7.99
N GLY A 136 3.15 -31.50 8.10
CA GLY A 136 3.45 -32.88 7.67
C GLY A 136 3.59 -33.05 6.15
N MET A 137 3.89 -31.96 5.43
CA MET A 137 4.13 -32.02 3.98
C MET A 137 5.62 -32.22 3.71
N ASP A 138 5.95 -33.26 2.93
CA ASP A 138 7.33 -33.49 2.45
C ASP A 138 7.66 -32.49 1.33
N VAL A 139 8.34 -31.41 1.70
CA VAL A 139 8.71 -30.33 0.79
C VAL A 139 10.14 -29.91 1.12
N GLU A 140 10.95 -29.74 0.08
CA GLU A 140 12.31 -29.26 0.25
C GLU A 140 12.30 -27.77 0.64
N MET A 141 13.07 -27.42 1.67
CA MET A 141 13.20 -26.04 2.12
C MET A 141 13.75 -25.13 1.01
N THR A 142 14.65 -25.66 0.18
CA THR A 142 15.24 -24.99 -0.98
C THR A 142 14.17 -24.54 -1.98
N ASP A 143 13.21 -25.42 -2.30
CA ASP A 143 12.14 -25.13 -3.27
C ASP A 143 11.24 -23.99 -2.81
N MET A 144 10.86 -23.98 -1.53
CA MET A 144 10.01 -22.94 -0.97
C MET A 144 10.71 -21.58 -0.95
N VAL A 145 12.00 -21.56 -0.62
CA VAL A 145 12.81 -20.34 -0.68
C VAL A 145 12.99 -19.87 -2.12
N LEU A 146 13.25 -20.77 -3.06
CA LEU A 146 13.39 -20.44 -4.48
C LEU A 146 12.10 -19.85 -5.06
N ILE A 147 10.95 -20.50 -4.83
CA ILE A 147 9.65 -20.01 -5.32
C ILE A 147 9.33 -18.63 -4.72
N SER A 148 9.57 -18.44 -3.43
CA SER A 148 9.38 -17.14 -2.77
C SER A 148 10.31 -16.07 -3.35
N LEU A 149 11.58 -16.41 -3.55
CA LEU A 149 12.58 -15.50 -4.12
C LEU A 149 12.23 -15.12 -5.57
N LEU A 150 11.81 -16.07 -6.39
CA LEU A 150 11.36 -15.82 -7.77
C LEU A 150 10.14 -14.90 -7.78
N ALA A 151 9.15 -15.15 -6.93
CA ALA A 151 7.99 -14.26 -6.78
C ALA A 151 8.42 -12.85 -6.32
N GLY A 152 9.39 -12.77 -5.40
CA GLY A 152 10.00 -11.53 -4.95
C GLY A 152 10.69 -10.77 -6.08
N ILE A 153 11.51 -11.45 -6.89
CA ILE A 153 12.21 -10.89 -8.05
C ILE A 153 11.21 -10.40 -9.10
N PHE A 154 10.16 -11.16 -9.40
CA PHE A 154 9.09 -10.72 -10.29
C PHE A 154 8.45 -9.43 -9.79
N SER A 155 8.12 -9.35 -8.49
CA SER A 155 7.58 -8.14 -7.88
C SER A 155 8.56 -6.97 -7.99
N ALA A 156 9.85 -7.23 -7.73
CA ALA A 156 10.93 -6.26 -7.82
C ALA A 156 11.11 -5.73 -9.25
N PHE A 157 11.00 -6.62 -10.24
CA PHE A 157 11.07 -6.28 -11.66
C PHE A 157 9.94 -5.33 -12.06
N PHE A 158 8.69 -5.65 -11.71
CA PHE A 158 7.56 -4.76 -11.99
C PHE A 158 7.74 -3.37 -11.36
N MET A 159 8.24 -3.34 -10.12
CA MET A 159 8.54 -2.08 -9.44
C MET A 159 9.63 -1.27 -10.16
N LEU A 160 10.69 -1.94 -10.62
CA LEU A 160 11.78 -1.30 -11.37
C LEU A 160 11.29 -0.80 -12.73
N VAL A 161 10.48 -1.57 -13.46
CA VAL A 161 9.87 -1.14 -14.72
C VAL A 161 9.01 0.11 -14.52
N PHE A 162 8.19 0.14 -13.47
CA PHE A 162 7.38 1.32 -13.15
C PHE A 162 8.26 2.53 -12.83
N HIS A 163 9.32 2.34 -12.02
CA HIS A 163 10.28 3.39 -11.71
C HIS A 163 11.06 3.89 -12.94
N ALA A 164 11.54 2.97 -13.77
CA ALA A 164 12.29 3.27 -14.99
C ALA A 164 11.40 3.90 -16.06
N GLY A 165 10.14 3.49 -16.18
CA GLY A 165 9.14 4.11 -17.05
C GLY A 165 8.88 5.57 -16.66
N ALA A 166 8.83 5.87 -15.36
CA ALA A 166 8.75 7.25 -14.87
C ALA A 166 10.02 8.06 -15.22
N HIS A 167 11.20 7.43 -15.24
CA HIS A 167 12.45 8.07 -15.62
C HIS A 167 12.61 8.26 -17.14
N ASN A 168 12.10 7.34 -17.96
CA ASN A 168 12.33 7.31 -19.41
C ASN A 168 11.39 8.22 -20.23
N SER A 169 10.41 8.87 -19.61
CA SER A 169 9.44 9.71 -20.31
C SER A 169 10.03 11.05 -20.83
N HIS A 170 11.06 11.64 -20.20
CA HIS A 170 11.46 13.02 -20.48
C HIS A 170 12.96 13.24 -20.69
N GLY A 171 13.57 12.46 -21.59
CA GLY A 171 14.88 12.79 -22.19
C GLY A 171 14.88 14.03 -23.12
N ILE A 172 13.84 14.85 -23.12
CA ILE A 172 13.66 16.00 -24.04
C ILE A 172 13.56 17.37 -23.36
N PHE A 173 13.76 17.48 -22.05
CA PHE A 173 13.77 18.81 -21.41
C PHE A 173 15.00 19.01 -20.52
N GLN A 174 16.12 19.25 -21.18
CA GLN A 174 17.24 19.98 -20.58
C GLN A 174 16.82 21.46 -20.49
N LEU A 175 16.61 21.98 -19.28
CA LEU A 175 16.81 23.41 -19.06
C LEU A 175 18.22 23.62 -18.51
N PRO A 176 19.01 24.53 -19.10
CA PRO A 176 20.35 24.83 -18.64
C PRO A 176 20.29 25.34 -17.20
N GLN A 177 21.12 24.75 -16.33
CA GLN A 177 21.43 25.29 -15.01
C GLN A 177 22.03 26.69 -15.20
N ARG A 178 21.29 27.72 -14.79
CA ARG A 178 21.82 29.08 -14.72
C ARG A 178 22.83 29.12 -13.58
N VAL A 179 24.08 29.29 -13.97
CA VAL A 179 25.28 29.48 -13.14
C VAL A 179 25.03 30.56 -12.07
N GLY A 180 25.54 30.32 -10.87
CA GLY A 180 25.50 31.26 -9.76
C GLY A 180 26.44 32.46 -9.94
N SER A 181 26.18 33.45 -9.06
CA SER A 181 26.84 34.75 -8.82
C SER A 181 26.82 35.74 -9.98
#